data_AF-A0A413T9F3-F1
#
_entry.id   AF-A0A413T9F3-F1
#
_cell.length_a   1.000
_cell.length_b   1.000
_cell.length_c   1.000
_cell.angle_alpha   90.00
_cell.angle_beta   90.00
_cell.angle_gamma   90.00
#
_symmetry.space_group_name_H-M   'P 1'
#
loop_
_entity.id
_entity.type
_entity.pdbx_description
1 polymer ?
#
loop_
_entity_poly.entity_id
_entity_poly.type
_entity_poly.pdbx_seq_one_letter_code
_entity_poly.pdbx_strand_id
1 'polypeptide(L)'
;MRSKKYISHHGFSVSAKFHSGTSKGKKIVSVIDGGRPCHLILHGHYMYEDHSVLAVGYQQYIYEHWYGDTYQTYIRIADGWTSKASRFVWGGCKGSWNYVYVELK
;
A
#
# COMPACT_ATOMS: atom_id res chain seq x y z
N MET A 1 -17.44 -1.72 -5.57
CA MET A 1 -16.27 -2.61 -5.45
C MET A 1 -16.00 -3.31 -6.79
N ARG A 2 -15.27 -2.67 -7.71
CA ARG A 2 -15.07 -3.16 -9.09
C ARG A 2 -13.96 -4.23 -9.22
N SER A 3 -13.03 -4.28 -8.27
CA SER A 3 -11.89 -5.21 -8.23
C SER A 3 -12.30 -6.68 -8.05
N LYS A 4 -13.27 -6.99 -7.18
CA LYS A 4 -13.73 -8.39 -6.97
C LYS A 4 -14.31 -9.02 -8.24
N LYS A 5 -15.13 -8.27 -8.98
CA LYS A 5 -15.78 -8.74 -10.22
C LYS A 5 -14.77 -9.02 -11.33
N TYR A 6 -13.69 -8.24 -11.40
CA TYR A 6 -12.60 -8.45 -12.34
C TYR A 6 -11.79 -9.72 -12.01
N ILE A 7 -11.47 -9.94 -10.73
CA ILE A 7 -10.67 -11.10 -10.31
C ILE A 7 -11.45 -12.41 -10.47
N SER A 8 -12.76 -12.41 -10.13
CA SER A 8 -13.62 -13.57 -10.37
C SER A 8 -13.78 -13.92 -11.85
N HIS A 9 -13.73 -12.92 -12.74
CA HIS A 9 -13.78 -13.13 -14.18
C HIS A 9 -12.55 -13.90 -14.71
N HIS A 10 -11.41 -13.82 -14.02
CA HIS A 10 -10.18 -14.53 -14.38
C HIS A 10 -10.02 -15.88 -13.66
N GLY A 11 -11.11 -16.45 -13.14
CA GLY A 11 -11.11 -17.80 -12.54
C GLY A 11 -10.60 -17.87 -11.09
N PHE A 12 -10.34 -16.74 -10.44
CA PHE A 12 -9.87 -16.70 -9.05
C PHE A 12 -11.01 -16.37 -8.09
N SER A 13 -11.18 -17.18 -7.04
CA SER A 13 -12.03 -16.86 -5.90
C SER A 13 -11.21 -16.11 -4.86
N VAL A 14 -11.53 -14.83 -4.63
CA VAL A 14 -10.79 -13.99 -3.69
C VAL A 14 -11.67 -13.40 -2.60
N SER A 15 -11.09 -13.28 -1.41
CA SER A 15 -11.58 -12.42 -0.34
C SER A 15 -10.80 -11.11 -0.38
N ALA A 16 -11.49 -9.97 -0.44
CA ALA A 16 -10.83 -8.67 -0.33
C ALA A 16 -11.05 -8.12 1.08
N LYS A 17 -9.96 -7.69 1.71
CA LYS A 17 -9.93 -7.11 3.06
C LYS A 17 -9.62 -5.63 2.94
N PHE A 18 -10.57 -4.78 3.35
CA PHE A 18 -10.41 -3.33 3.38
C PHE A 18 -9.92 -2.89 4.75
N HIS A 19 -8.97 -1.97 4.76
CA HIS A 19 -8.45 -1.37 5.97
C HIS A 19 -8.37 0.15 5.82
N SER A 20 -8.93 0.85 6.80
CA SER A 20 -8.83 2.30 6.90
C SER A 20 -7.51 2.72 7.55
N GLY A 21 -6.86 3.74 6.98
CA GLY A 21 -5.59 4.25 7.47
C GLY A 21 -4.39 3.35 7.17
N THR A 22 -3.22 3.74 7.67
CA THR A 22 -1.93 3.27 7.14
C THR A 22 -1.18 2.32 8.06
N SER A 23 -1.45 2.38 9.37
CA SER A 23 -0.66 1.72 10.40
C SER A 23 0.85 2.00 10.30
N LYS A 24 1.24 3.21 9.89
CA LYS A 24 2.64 3.60 9.59
C LYS A 24 3.30 2.73 8.51
N GLY A 25 2.51 2.10 7.63
CA GLY A 25 2.98 1.15 6.61
C GLY A 25 3.22 -0.27 7.12
N LYS A 26 3.24 -0.51 8.44
CA LYS A 26 3.64 -1.81 9.02
C LYS A 26 2.76 -2.98 8.56
N LYS A 27 1.44 -2.79 8.51
CA LYS A 27 0.51 -3.84 8.05
C LYS A 27 0.64 -4.12 6.56
N ILE A 28 0.99 -3.10 5.77
CA ILE A 28 1.19 -3.25 4.32
C ILE A 28 2.46 -4.05 4.05
N VAL A 29 3.52 -3.83 4.83
CA VAL A 29 4.73 -4.67 4.80
C VAL A 29 4.39 -6.15 5.01
N SER A 30 3.62 -6.49 6.05
CA SER A 30 3.19 -7.88 6.29
C SER A 30 2.29 -8.46 5.18
N VAL A 31 1.61 -7.63 4.40
CA VAL A 31 0.85 -8.08 3.23
C VAL A 31 1.79 -8.38 2.06
N ILE A 32 2.75 -7.48 1.80
CA ILE A 32 3.77 -7.64 0.76
C ILE A 32 4.63 -8.87 1.03
N ASP A 33 5.14 -9.04 2.26
CA ASP A 33 5.97 -10.19 2.66
C ASP A 33 5.20 -11.52 2.57
N GLY A 34 3.88 -11.46 2.75
CA GLY A 34 3.00 -12.60 2.54
C GLY A 34 2.70 -12.91 1.07
N GLY A 35 3.34 -12.22 0.11
CA GLY A 35 3.13 -12.41 -1.32
C GLY A 35 1.74 -12.01 -1.81
N ARG A 36 0.99 -11.21 -1.02
CA ARG A 36 -0.39 -10.83 -1.33
C ARG A 36 -0.44 -9.50 -2.08
N PRO A 37 -1.21 -9.41 -3.19
CA PRO A 37 -1.45 -8.13 -3.85
C PRO A 37 -2.10 -7.12 -2.91
N CYS A 38 -1.54 -5.92 -2.84
CA CYS A 38 -2.01 -4.85 -1.97
C CYS A 38 -2.24 -3.57 -2.77
N HIS A 39 -3.50 -3.16 -2.87
CA HIS A 39 -3.95 -1.95 -3.53
C HIS A 39 -4.09 -0.82 -2.52
N LEU A 40 -3.53 0.34 -2.86
CA LEU A 40 -3.53 1.54 -2.03
C LEU A 40 -4.48 2.57 -2.65
N ILE A 41 -5.28 3.21 -1.81
CA ILE A 41 -6.26 4.23 -2.18
C ILE A 41 -5.84 5.51 -1.48
N LEU A 42 -5.11 6.36 -2.20
CA LEU A 42 -4.64 7.66 -1.73
C LEU A 42 -5.76 8.69 -1.82
N HIS A 43 -5.90 9.51 -0.77
CA HIS A 43 -6.88 10.58 -0.63
C HIS A 43 -6.15 11.87 -0.29
N GLY A 44 -6.22 12.88 -1.15
CA GLY A 44 -5.61 14.19 -0.95
C GLY A 44 -4.11 14.12 -0.64
N HIS A 45 -3.39 13.15 -1.18
CA HIS A 45 -1.96 13.00 -0.89
C HIS A 45 -1.19 14.17 -1.51
N TYR A 46 -0.30 14.82 -0.75
CA TYR A 46 0.41 16.02 -1.21
C TYR A 46 1.05 15.90 -2.61
N MET A 47 1.66 14.76 -2.92
CA MET A 47 2.31 14.50 -4.21
C MET A 47 1.46 13.69 -5.20
N TYR A 48 0.49 12.92 -4.70
CA TYR A 48 -0.21 11.92 -5.51
C TYR A 48 -1.71 12.19 -5.62
N GLU A 49 -2.22 13.22 -4.95
CA GLU A 49 -3.64 13.58 -4.87
C GLU A 49 -4.53 12.38 -4.53
N ASP A 50 -5.72 12.32 -5.13
CA ASP A 50 -6.61 11.17 -5.07
C ASP A 50 -6.17 10.16 -6.13
N HIS A 51 -5.54 9.05 -5.68
CA HIS A 51 -4.92 8.12 -6.61
C HIS A 51 -4.93 6.68 -6.15
N SER A 52 -5.02 5.78 -7.13
CA SER A 52 -5.16 4.34 -6.93
C SER A 52 -3.90 3.65 -7.42
N VAL A 53 -3.10 3.10 -6.51
CA VAL A 53 -1.76 2.56 -6.82
C VAL A 53 -1.55 1.17 -6.24
N LEU A 54 -0.68 0.37 -6.86
CA LEU A 54 -0.35 -0.97 -6.37
C LEU A 54 0.94 -0.92 -5.54
N ALA A 55 0.94 -1.50 -4.35
CA ALA A 55 2.15 -1.71 -3.56
C ALA A 55 2.92 -2.91 -4.11
N VAL A 56 4.20 -2.72 -4.42
CA VAL A 56 5.07 -3.73 -5.06
C VAL A 56 6.35 -4.01 -4.28
N GLY A 57 6.52 -3.38 -3.12
CA GLY A 57 7.71 -3.50 -2.28
C GLY A 57 7.75 -2.40 -1.24
N TYR A 58 8.84 -2.29 -0.50
CA TYR A 58 9.02 -1.23 0.49
C TYR A 58 10.51 -1.00 0.80
N GLN A 59 10.80 0.14 1.41
CA GLN A 59 12.08 0.48 2.03
C GLN A 59 11.82 0.99 3.45
N GLN A 60 12.71 0.67 4.39
CA GLN A 60 12.63 1.15 5.77
C GLN A 60 13.90 1.91 6.13
N TYR A 61 13.70 3.05 6.77
CA TYR A 61 14.78 3.89 7.27
C TYR A 61 14.62 4.07 8.77
N ILE A 62 15.75 4.03 9.47
CA ILE A 62 15.83 4.31 10.90
C ILE A 62 16.34 5.74 11.02
N TYR A 63 15.57 6.59 11.68
CA TYR A 63 15.99 7.93 12.03
C TYR A 63 16.33 7.95 13.51
N GLU A 64 17.62 8.13 13.78
CA GLU A 64 18.14 8.22 15.13
C GLU A 64 17.71 9.53 15.79
N HIS A 65 17.19 9.43 17.01
CA HIS A 65 16.83 10.58 17.83
C HIS A 65 17.26 10.33 19.27
N TRP A 66 17.61 11.41 19.97
CA TRP A 66 18.10 11.36 21.36
C TRP A 66 17.11 10.76 22.36
N TYR A 67 15.82 10.64 21.99
CA TYR A 67 14.75 10.03 22.80
C TYR A 67 14.22 8.70 22.22
N GLY A 68 14.93 8.12 21.25
CA GLY A 68 14.61 6.82 20.67
C GLY A 68 14.36 6.85 19.17
N ASP A 69 14.86 5.82 18.49
CA ASP A 69 14.83 5.73 17.03
C ASP A 69 13.42 5.59 16.47
N THR A 70 13.17 6.22 15.32
CA THR A 70 11.90 6.08 14.61
C THR A 70 12.08 5.37 13.27
N TYR A 71 11.32 4.29 13.10
CA TYR A 71 11.24 3.55 11.85
C TYR A 71 10.24 4.23 10.90
N GLN A 72 10.73 4.68 9.75
CA GLN A 72 9.92 5.21 8.67
C GLN A 72 9.83 4.18 7.55
N THR A 73 8.61 3.79 7.20
CA THR A 73 8.34 2.83 6.13
C THR A 73 7.87 3.56 4.89
N TYR A 74 8.50 3.28 3.75
CA TYR A 74 8.15 3.83 2.45
C TYR A 74 7.71 2.67 1.56
N ILE A 75 6.45 2.68 1.12
CA ILE A 75 5.89 1.63 0.27
C ILE A 75 6.19 1.98 -1.18
N ARG A 76 6.86 1.08 -1.89
CA ARG A 76 7.15 1.20 -3.32
C ARG A 76 5.87 0.97 -4.11
N ILE A 77 5.58 1.85 -5.05
CA ILE A 77 4.32 1.83 -5.80
C ILE A 77 4.52 1.68 -7.31
N ALA A 78 3.62 0.92 -7.93
CA ALA A 78 3.31 1.06 -9.35
C ALA A 78 2.10 2.00 -9.47
N ASP A 79 2.34 3.19 -10.01
CA ASP A 79 1.41 4.32 -9.99
C ASP A 79 0.65 4.53 -11.31
N GLY A 80 1.01 3.79 -12.37
CA GLY A 80 0.41 3.93 -13.70
C GLY A 80 0.77 5.22 -14.44
N TRP A 81 1.51 6.15 -13.81
CA TRP A 81 2.01 7.36 -14.46
C TRP A 81 3.35 7.13 -15.14
N THR A 82 4.12 6.17 -14.62
CA THR A 82 5.40 5.78 -15.21
C THR A 82 5.46 4.28 -15.45
N SER A 83 6.27 3.87 -16.42
CA SER A 83 6.45 2.45 -16.77
C SER A 83 7.28 1.65 -15.74
N LYS A 84 7.84 2.32 -14.73
CA LYS A 84 8.69 1.71 -13.70
C LYS A 84 8.14 2.06 -12.32
N ALA A 85 8.09 1.08 -11.42
CA ALA A 85 7.78 1.32 -10.02
C ALA A 85 8.99 1.99 -9.31
N SER A 86 9.28 3.26 -9.56
CA SER A 86 10.41 3.97 -8.92
C SER A 86 10.00 4.90 -7.79
N ARG A 87 8.70 5.02 -7.53
CA ARG A 87 8.13 5.98 -6.58
C ARG A 87 7.66 5.30 -5.29
N PHE A 88 7.53 6.10 -4.25
CA PHE A 88 7.21 5.64 -2.92
C PHE A 88 6.14 6.50 -2.24
N VAL A 89 5.32 5.87 -1.40
CA VAL A 89 4.38 6.51 -0.49
C VAL A 89 4.85 6.29 0.94
N TRP A 90 4.94 7.35 1.72
CA TRP A 90 5.33 7.25 3.11
C TRP A 90 4.20 6.67 3.97
N GLY A 91 4.49 5.56 4.66
CA GLY A 91 3.62 4.86 5.59
C GLY A 91 3.09 5.76 6.71
N GLY A 92 3.86 6.75 7.14
CA GLY A 92 3.50 7.66 8.23
C GLY A 92 2.47 8.73 7.89
N CYS A 93 2.06 8.85 6.61
CA CYS A 93 1.04 9.81 6.18
C CYS A 93 -0.34 9.41 6.73
N LYS A 94 -0.63 9.78 7.99
CA LYS A 94 -1.85 9.38 8.70
C LYS A 94 -3.07 10.02 8.03
N GLY A 95 -4.09 9.20 7.72
CA GLY A 95 -5.41 9.68 7.31
C GLY A 95 -5.56 10.05 5.83
N SER A 96 -4.49 9.99 5.05
CA SER A 96 -4.50 10.33 3.62
C SER A 96 -4.60 9.11 2.70
N TRP A 97 -4.87 7.91 3.23
CA TRP A 97 -5.05 6.71 2.42
C TRP A 97 -5.63 5.50 3.16
N ASN A 98 -6.22 4.60 2.38
CA ASN A 98 -6.71 3.28 2.76
C ASN A 98 -6.00 2.20 1.93
N TYR A 99 -6.13 0.93 2.32
CA TYR A 99 -5.62 -0.17 1.51
C TYR A 99 -6.57 -1.36 1.48
N VAL A 100 -6.51 -2.10 0.37
CA VAL A 100 -7.22 -3.35 0.14
C VAL A 100 -6.19 -4.39 -0.26
N TYR A 101 -6.20 -5.54 0.40
CA TYR A 101 -5.48 -6.70 -0.11
C TYR A 101 -6.44 -7.84 -0.38
N VAL A 102 -6.00 -8.73 -1.26
CA VAL A 102 -6.75 -9.93 -1.65
C VAL A 102 -6.06 -11.17 -1.13
N GLU A 103 -6.88 -12.10 -0.66
CA GLU A 103 -6.50 -13.44 -0.27
C GLU A 103 -7.20 -14.41 -1.20
N LEU A 104 -6.45 -15.39 -1.72
CA LEU A 104 -7.04 -16.53 -2.42
C LEU A 104 -7.83 -17.35 -1.41
N LYS A 105 -8.99 -17.83 -1.83
CA LYS A 105 -9.76 -18.83 -1.07
C LYS A 105 -9.31 -20.24 -1.42
#